data_AF-A0A835MEY2-F1
#
_entry.id   AF-A0A835MEY2-F1
#
_cell.length_a   1.000
_cell.length_b   1.000
_cell.length_c   1.000
_cell.angle_alpha   90.00
_cell.angle_beta   90.00
_cell.angle_gamma   90.00
#
_symmetry.space_group_name_H-M   'P 1'
#
loop_
_entity.id
_entity.type
_entity.pdbx_description
1 polymer ?
#
loop_
_entity_poly.entity_id
_entity_poly.type
_entity_poly.pdbx_seq_one_letter_code
_entity_poly.pdbx_strand_id
1 'polypeptide(L)'
;MIVSDPFGALGPAKSASLGLGKAVEALNTLGSSMTNLNLSSGFVPRAATKGNIISILAFEVANTIVKGATLMQSLSKENIEHLKEVGLPLEGVQCLVSKDMEDLLRIAAADKREELKIFSSEVVRFGNRCKDPQWHNLHRYFEKMGIEVVTQKQLKGRSRSSDAAIDDHGPVYS
;
A
#
# COMPACT_ATOMS: atom_id res chain seq x y z
N MET A 1 -36.75 -37.94 -57.14
CA MET A 1 -35.34 -38.12 -57.56
C MET A 1 -34.49 -37.08 -56.83
N ILE A 2 -33.34 -37.32 -56.17
CA ILE A 2 -32.18 -38.23 -56.42
C ILE A 2 -31.44 -37.76 -57.69
N VAL A 3 -30.23 -37.17 -57.70
CA VAL A 3 -29.19 -36.70 -56.70
C VAL A 3 -28.33 -35.58 -57.40
N SER A 4 -27.30 -34.85 -56.91
CA SER A 4 -26.44 -34.79 -55.69
C SER A 4 -25.81 -33.40 -55.45
N ASP A 5 -25.33 -33.17 -54.22
CA ASP A 5 -24.18 -32.29 -53.86
C ASP A 5 -22.83 -33.09 -53.98
N PRO A 6 -21.62 -32.70 -53.45
CA PRO A 6 -21.18 -31.46 -52.80
C PRO A 6 -19.75 -30.93 -53.16
N PHE A 7 -19.54 -29.61 -53.10
CA PHE A 7 -18.24 -28.97 -52.77
C PHE A 7 -18.47 -27.47 -52.41
N GLY A 8 -17.80 -26.83 -51.45
CA GLY A 8 -16.81 -27.28 -50.46
C GLY A 8 -16.79 -26.32 -49.25
N ALA A 9 -16.08 -26.67 -48.18
CA ALA A 9 -16.26 -26.02 -46.86
C ALA A 9 -15.58 -24.65 -46.68
N LEU A 10 -16.26 -23.72 -46.00
CA LEU A 10 -15.68 -22.48 -45.47
C LEU A 10 -15.00 -22.76 -44.11
N GLY A 11 -13.67 -22.71 -44.07
CA GLY A 11 -12.87 -23.08 -42.89
C GLY A 11 -12.82 -22.02 -41.78
N PRO A 12 -12.56 -22.41 -40.52
CA PRO A 12 -12.48 -21.50 -39.39
C PRO A 12 -11.18 -20.67 -39.39
N ALA A 13 -11.29 -19.38 -39.06
CA ALA A 13 -10.18 -18.44 -39.05
C ALA A 13 -9.09 -18.79 -38.01
N LYS A 14 -7.82 -18.82 -38.44
CA LYS A 14 -6.63 -18.98 -37.57
C LYS A 14 -5.45 -18.17 -38.11
N SER A 15 -5.28 -16.94 -37.62
CA SER A 15 -4.02 -16.17 -37.80
C SER A 15 -3.83 -15.15 -36.68
N ALA A 16 -3.21 -15.59 -35.58
CA ALA A 16 -2.86 -14.73 -34.43
C ALA A 16 -1.67 -15.25 -33.58
N SER A 17 -1.15 -16.45 -33.86
CA SER A 17 -0.17 -17.14 -32.99
C SER A 17 1.30 -16.88 -33.33
N LEU A 18 1.60 -16.36 -34.53
CA LEU A 18 2.96 -16.34 -35.09
C LEU A 18 3.96 -15.45 -34.32
N GLY A 19 3.47 -14.44 -33.61
CA GLY A 19 4.29 -13.55 -32.77
C GLY A 19 4.62 -14.13 -31.39
N LEU A 20 3.68 -14.86 -30.77
CA LEU A 20 3.83 -15.36 -29.39
C LEU A 20 4.95 -16.41 -29.29
N GLY A 21 5.05 -17.30 -30.29
CA GLY A 21 6.07 -18.35 -30.31
C GLY A 21 7.50 -17.81 -30.20
N LYS A 22 7.83 -16.77 -30.97
CA LYS A 22 9.17 -16.15 -30.93
C LYS A 22 9.49 -15.46 -29.61
N ALA A 23 8.49 -14.88 -28.94
CA ALA A 23 8.68 -14.29 -27.62
C ALA A 23 8.95 -15.36 -26.54
N VAL A 24 8.23 -16.48 -26.59
CA VAL A 24 8.46 -17.63 -25.69
C VAL A 24 9.83 -18.28 -25.95
N GLU A 25 10.23 -18.41 -27.22
CA GLU A 25 11.54 -18.94 -27.61
C GLU A 25 12.72 -18.06 -27.15
N ALA A 26 12.59 -16.74 -27.27
CA ALA A 26 13.58 -15.78 -26.77
C ALA A 26 13.72 -15.83 -25.24
N LEU A 27 12.60 -15.96 -24.50
CA LEU A 27 12.62 -16.16 -23.05
C LEU A 27 13.31 -17.48 -22.65
N ASN A 28 13.07 -18.56 -23.39
CA ASN A 28 13.71 -19.85 -23.14
C ASN A 28 15.23 -19.81 -23.38
N THR A 29 15.67 -19.09 -24.42
CA THR A 29 17.09 -18.86 -24.72
C THR A 29 17.79 -18.01 -23.66
N LEU A 30 17.11 -16.98 -23.12
CA LEU A 30 17.63 -16.20 -21.99
C LEU A 30 17.70 -17.02 -20.70
N GLY A 31 16.68 -17.86 -20.43
CA GLY A 31 16.63 -18.71 -19.24
C GLY A 31 17.71 -19.79 -19.19
N SER A 32 18.03 -20.41 -20.33
CA SER A 32 19.06 -21.47 -20.40
C SER A 32 20.48 -20.91 -20.22
N SER A 33 20.74 -19.68 -20.67
CA SER A 33 22.07 -19.03 -20.62
C SER A 33 22.66 -18.88 -19.20
N MET A 34 21.82 -18.82 -18.16
CA MET A 34 22.29 -18.73 -16.77
C MET A 34 22.79 -20.05 -16.15
N THR A 35 22.70 -21.17 -16.88
CA THR A 35 23.03 -22.51 -16.32
C THR A 35 24.51 -22.91 -16.42
N ASN A 36 25.32 -22.20 -17.21
CA ASN A 36 26.71 -22.60 -17.49
C ASN A 36 27.76 -21.69 -16.81
N LEU A 37 27.76 -21.71 -15.47
CA LEU A 37 28.92 -21.28 -14.68
C LEU A 37 29.76 -22.51 -14.35
N ASN A 38 30.82 -22.76 -15.14
CA ASN A 38 31.79 -23.81 -14.88
C ASN A 38 32.57 -23.51 -13.59
N LEU A 39 32.15 -24.08 -12.46
CA LEU A 39 32.67 -23.81 -11.12
C LEU A 39 34.01 -24.54 -10.84
N SER A 40 34.95 -24.43 -11.77
CA SER A 40 36.28 -25.07 -11.72
C SER A 40 37.26 -24.37 -10.76
N SER A 41 36.80 -23.96 -9.57
CA SER A 41 37.64 -23.34 -8.55
C SER A 41 37.09 -23.51 -7.13
N GLY A 42 37.69 -24.45 -6.39
CA GLY A 42 38.09 -24.32 -4.97
C GLY A 42 37.05 -24.10 -3.86
N PHE A 43 35.78 -23.78 -4.14
CA PHE A 43 34.80 -23.44 -3.11
C PHE A 43 33.79 -24.57 -2.88
N VAL A 44 33.78 -25.13 -1.68
CA VAL A 44 32.89 -26.25 -1.31
C VAL A 44 31.43 -25.80 -1.43
N PRO A 45 30.59 -26.47 -2.25
CA PRO A 45 29.17 -26.14 -2.36
C PRO A 45 28.42 -26.52 -1.08
N ARG A 46 28.31 -25.56 -0.14
CA ARG A 46 27.37 -25.66 0.98
C ARG A 46 25.97 -25.88 0.38
N ALA A 47 25.28 -26.92 0.86
CA ALA A 47 24.04 -27.45 0.27
C ALA A 47 23.10 -26.35 -0.22
N ALA A 48 22.67 -26.47 -1.48
CA ALA A 48 21.97 -25.42 -2.20
C ALA A 48 20.68 -24.99 -1.49
N THR A 49 20.75 -23.90 -0.73
CA THR A 49 19.58 -23.19 -0.23
C THR A 49 18.84 -22.63 -1.43
N LYS A 50 17.84 -23.39 -1.90
CA LYS A 50 16.90 -23.08 -2.98
C LYS A 50 16.68 -21.56 -3.07
N GLY A 51 17.29 -20.94 -4.08
CA GLY A 51 17.34 -19.50 -4.21
C GLY A 51 15.95 -18.93 -4.44
N ASN A 52 15.29 -18.46 -3.36
CA ASN A 52 14.02 -17.75 -3.48
C ASN A 52 14.21 -16.54 -4.41
N ILE A 53 13.35 -16.43 -5.41
CA ILE A 53 13.50 -15.52 -6.55
C ILE A 53 13.50 -14.06 -6.05
N ILE A 54 14.71 -13.47 -5.97
CA ILE A 54 14.94 -12.17 -5.33
C ILE A 54 14.25 -11.02 -6.10
N SER A 55 14.11 -11.15 -7.42
CA SER A 55 13.53 -10.11 -8.30
C SER A 55 12.08 -9.76 -7.97
N ILE A 56 11.26 -10.74 -7.53
CA ILE A 56 9.88 -10.49 -7.12
C ILE A 56 9.84 -9.61 -5.86
N LEU A 57 10.66 -9.95 -4.86
CA LEU A 57 10.75 -9.20 -3.60
C LEU A 57 11.30 -7.78 -3.82
N ALA A 58 12.26 -7.60 -4.73
CA ALA A 58 12.81 -6.29 -5.06
C ALA A 58 11.74 -5.34 -5.64
N PHE A 59 10.86 -5.84 -6.51
CA PHE A 59 9.75 -5.06 -7.07
C PHE A 59 8.67 -4.72 -6.02
N GLU A 60 8.34 -5.67 -5.14
CA GLU A 60 7.46 -5.39 -3.99
C GLU A 60 8.03 -4.26 -3.10
N VAL A 61 9.32 -4.34 -2.75
CA VAL A 61 10.00 -3.32 -1.92
C VAL A 61 10.02 -1.96 -2.62
N ALA A 62 10.33 -1.91 -3.93
CA ALA A 62 10.30 -0.67 -4.70
C ALA A 62 8.92 -0.02 -4.71
N ASN A 63 7.85 -0.80 -4.91
CA ASN A 63 6.47 -0.31 -4.85
C ASN A 63 6.11 0.24 -3.46
N THR A 64 6.51 -0.43 -2.37
CA THR A 64 6.28 0.09 -1.01
C THR A 64 7.11 1.34 -0.71
N ILE A 65 8.33 1.49 -1.24
CA ILE A 65 9.11 2.74 -1.15
C ILE A 65 8.36 3.89 -1.84
N VAL A 66 7.81 3.66 -3.04
CA VAL A 66 6.98 4.66 -3.75
C VAL A 66 5.74 5.03 -2.94
N LYS A 67 5.00 4.04 -2.40
CA LYS A 67 3.86 4.32 -1.49
C LYS A 67 4.28 5.17 -0.29
N GLY A 68 5.41 4.84 0.34
CA GLY A 68 5.94 5.59 1.48
C GLY A 68 6.26 7.04 1.12
N ALA A 69 6.90 7.28 -0.02
CA ALA A 69 7.21 8.62 -0.51
C ALA A 69 5.93 9.43 -0.82
N THR A 70 4.94 8.84 -1.51
CA THR A 70 3.66 9.48 -1.79
C THR A 70 2.87 9.78 -0.52
N LEU A 71 2.86 8.87 0.46
CA LEU A 71 2.23 9.08 1.75
C LEU A 71 2.90 10.23 2.52
N MET A 72 4.23 10.23 2.61
CA MET A 72 5.01 11.31 3.24
C MET A 72 4.77 12.66 2.56
N GLN A 73 4.73 12.71 1.22
CA GLN A 73 4.42 13.92 0.46
C GLN A 73 2.98 14.40 0.76
N SER A 74 1.99 13.51 0.78
CA SER A 74 0.61 13.86 1.11
C SER A 74 0.39 14.34 2.55
N LEU A 75 1.37 14.09 3.43
CA LEU A 75 1.44 14.57 4.81
C LEU A 75 2.43 15.73 4.99
N SER A 76 2.93 16.32 3.90
CA SER A 76 3.75 17.53 3.95
C SER A 76 2.93 18.71 4.49
N LYS A 77 3.61 19.72 5.05
CA LYS A 77 2.96 20.94 5.52
C LYS A 77 2.14 21.60 4.40
N GLU A 78 2.74 21.76 3.23
CA GLU A 78 2.15 22.33 2.02
C GLU A 78 0.92 21.56 1.55
N ASN A 79 0.97 20.22 1.50
CA ASN A 79 -0.17 19.40 1.11
C ASN A 79 -1.32 19.45 2.14
N ILE A 80 -1.01 19.57 3.43
CA ILE A 80 -2.01 19.71 4.50
C ILE A 80 -2.65 21.11 4.49
N GLU A 81 -1.89 22.17 4.22
CA GLU A 81 -2.39 23.54 4.07
C GLU A 81 -3.25 23.66 2.81
N HIS A 82 -2.77 23.18 1.65
CA HIS A 82 -3.57 23.11 0.43
C HIS A 82 -4.85 22.29 0.59
N LEU A 83 -4.81 21.16 1.32
CA LEU A 83 -6.03 20.40 1.64
C LEU A 83 -7.02 21.23 2.46
N LYS A 84 -6.56 21.97 3.48
CA LYS A 84 -7.41 22.82 4.34
C LYS A 84 -7.99 24.04 3.64
N GLU A 85 -7.19 24.70 2.80
CA GLU A 85 -7.50 26.02 2.24
C GLU A 85 -8.13 25.94 0.85
N VAL A 86 -7.81 24.89 0.08
CA VAL A 86 -8.29 24.71 -1.30
C VAL A 86 -9.18 23.48 -1.43
N GLY A 87 -8.83 22.35 -0.82
CA GLY A 87 -9.51 21.06 -1.02
C GLY A 87 -10.83 20.90 -0.25
N LEU A 88 -10.80 21.04 1.07
CA LEU A 88 -11.97 20.88 1.94
C LEU A 88 -13.03 21.98 1.79
N PRO A 89 -12.70 23.26 1.48
CA PRO A 89 -13.70 24.30 1.27
C PRO A 89 -14.47 24.21 -0.06
N LEU A 90 -14.14 23.28 -0.95
CA LEU A 90 -14.88 23.09 -2.22
C LEU A 90 -16.36 22.81 -1.96
N GLU A 91 -17.24 23.51 -2.66
CA GLU A 91 -18.70 23.35 -2.54
C GLU A 91 -19.15 21.89 -2.67
N GLY A 92 -18.55 21.13 -3.59
CA GLY A 92 -18.83 19.69 -3.74
C GLY A 92 -18.51 18.86 -2.49
N VAL A 93 -17.43 19.18 -1.76
CA VAL A 93 -17.08 18.51 -0.50
C VAL A 93 -18.03 18.95 0.63
N GLN A 94 -18.28 20.25 0.71
CA GLN A 94 -19.18 20.87 1.70
C GLN A 94 -20.63 20.39 1.58
N CYS A 95 -21.09 20.08 0.36
CA CYS A 95 -22.45 19.62 0.10
C CYS A 95 -22.61 18.10 0.09
N LEU A 96 -21.56 17.31 -0.18
CA LEU A 96 -21.65 15.84 -0.24
C LEU A 96 -21.12 15.11 1.00
N VAL A 97 -20.24 15.73 1.79
CA VAL A 97 -19.55 15.06 2.92
C VAL A 97 -19.93 15.68 4.26
N SER A 98 -19.57 16.95 4.50
CA SER A 98 -19.96 17.71 5.71
C SER A 98 -19.67 19.20 5.52
N LYS A 99 -20.44 20.05 6.21
CA LYS A 99 -20.18 21.49 6.33
C LYS A 99 -19.31 21.85 7.55
N ASP A 100 -19.04 20.89 8.43
CA ASP A 100 -18.13 21.08 9.56
C ASP A 100 -16.70 20.67 9.18
N MET A 101 -15.79 21.65 9.26
CA MET A 101 -14.37 21.48 8.97
C MET A 101 -13.67 20.54 9.96
N GLU A 102 -14.09 20.47 11.22
CA GLU A 102 -13.54 19.50 12.18
C GLU A 102 -13.92 18.06 11.77
N ASP A 103 -15.12 17.85 11.23
CA ASP A 103 -15.56 16.57 10.70
C ASP A 103 -14.85 16.19 9.39
N LEU A 104 -14.67 17.13 8.47
CA LEU A 104 -13.87 16.90 7.25
C LEU A 104 -12.42 16.55 7.59
N LEU A 105 -11.80 17.26 8.54
CA LEU A 105 -10.46 16.97 9.04
C LEU A 105 -10.40 15.63 9.79
N ARG A 106 -11.45 15.27 10.55
CA ARG A 106 -11.60 13.99 11.23
C ARG A 106 -11.65 12.81 10.25
N ILE A 107 -12.32 12.97 9.11
CA ILE A 107 -12.40 11.98 8.03
C ILE A 107 -11.05 11.87 7.31
N ALA A 108 -10.49 12.96 6.79
CA ALA A 108 -9.21 12.95 6.08
C ALA A 108 -8.06 12.39 6.95
N ALA A 109 -8.05 12.70 8.25
CA ALA A 109 -7.10 12.17 9.21
C ALA A 109 -7.41 10.74 9.70
N ALA A 110 -8.53 10.13 9.31
CA ALA A 110 -8.81 8.71 9.45
C ALA A 110 -8.33 7.94 8.21
N ASP A 111 -8.66 8.42 7.00
CA ASP A 111 -8.24 7.81 5.73
C ASP A 111 -6.71 7.69 5.63
N LYS A 112 -5.99 8.78 5.94
CA LYS A 112 -4.52 8.78 5.98
C LYS A 112 -3.92 7.88 7.06
N ARG A 113 -4.68 7.54 8.11
CA ARG A 113 -4.28 6.57 9.14
C ARG A 113 -4.42 5.13 8.65
N GLU A 114 -5.45 4.82 7.87
CA GLU A 114 -5.59 3.49 7.27
C GLU A 114 -4.54 3.26 6.17
N GLU A 115 -4.24 4.28 5.36
CA GLU A 115 -3.13 4.22 4.38
C GLU A 115 -1.77 3.98 5.07
N LEU A 116 -1.49 4.68 6.18
CA LEU A 116 -0.29 4.47 7.00
C LEU A 116 -0.25 3.07 7.64
N LYS A 117 -1.40 2.53 8.07
CA LYS A 117 -1.55 1.17 8.61
C LYS A 117 -1.28 0.10 7.55
N ILE A 118 -1.77 0.29 6.33
CA ILE A 118 -1.46 -0.59 5.18
C ILE A 118 0.04 -0.53 4.88
N PHE A 119 0.62 0.66 4.70
CA PHE A 119 2.05 0.85 4.44
C PHE A 119 2.95 0.22 5.53
N SER A 120 2.67 0.50 6.81
CA SER A 120 3.45 -0.07 7.92
C SER A 120 3.34 -1.60 7.99
N SER A 121 2.20 -2.20 7.62
CA SER A 121 2.08 -3.67 7.52
C SER A 121 3.01 -4.27 6.45
N GLU A 122 3.21 -3.58 5.32
CA GLU A 122 4.18 -3.98 4.30
C GLU A 122 5.62 -3.86 4.83
N VAL A 123 5.95 -2.77 5.53
CA VAL A 123 7.26 -2.57 6.16
C VAL A 123 7.57 -3.65 7.20
N VAL A 124 6.62 -4.01 8.08
CA VAL A 124 6.75 -5.12 9.03
C VAL A 124 7.00 -6.45 8.31
N ARG A 125 6.27 -6.71 7.22
CA ARG A 125 6.40 -7.93 6.42
C ARG A 125 7.79 -8.05 5.76
N PHE A 126 8.40 -6.95 5.32
CA PHE A 126 9.78 -6.97 4.83
C PHE A 126 10.80 -7.08 5.97
N GLY A 127 10.61 -6.35 7.07
CA GLY A 127 11.48 -6.39 8.24
C GLY A 127 11.64 -7.80 8.81
N ASN A 128 10.52 -8.50 9.03
CA ASN A 128 10.49 -9.90 9.47
C ASN A 128 11.07 -10.90 8.44
N ARG A 129 11.34 -10.48 7.18
CA ARG A 129 12.03 -11.27 6.14
C ARG A 129 13.51 -10.88 5.99
N CYS A 130 13.99 -9.87 6.71
CA CYS A 130 15.38 -9.44 6.68
C CYS A 130 16.29 -10.50 7.33
N LYS A 131 17.55 -10.60 6.87
CA LYS A 131 18.56 -11.47 7.48
C LYS A 131 19.01 -11.00 8.86
N ASP A 132 18.88 -9.71 9.12
CA ASP A 132 19.32 -9.07 10.35
C ASP A 132 18.13 -8.90 11.32
N PRO A 133 18.17 -9.50 12.53
CA PRO A 133 17.10 -9.43 13.52
C PRO A 133 16.74 -8.01 13.98
N GLN A 134 17.59 -6.99 13.81
CA GLN A 134 17.27 -5.63 14.26
C GLN A 134 16.05 -5.03 13.53
N TRP A 135 15.75 -5.53 12.33
CA TRP A 135 14.58 -5.12 11.53
C TRP A 135 13.35 -5.99 11.75
N HIS A 136 13.42 -6.99 12.63
CA HIS A 136 12.29 -7.85 12.99
C HIS A 136 11.42 -7.15 14.05
N ASN A 137 10.18 -7.62 14.21
CA ASN A 137 9.27 -7.19 15.27
C ASN A 137 8.86 -5.70 15.24
N LEU A 138 9.03 -5.02 14.10
CA LEU A 138 8.62 -3.62 13.91
C LEU A 138 7.13 -3.36 14.24
N HIS A 139 6.27 -4.38 14.22
CA HIS A 139 4.87 -4.28 14.66
C HIS A 139 4.75 -3.69 16.06
N ARG A 140 5.62 -4.08 17.01
CA ARG A 140 5.61 -3.58 18.40
C ARG A 140 5.83 -2.06 18.49
N TYR A 141 6.59 -1.50 17.55
CA TYR A 141 6.84 -0.06 17.47
C TYR A 141 5.62 0.66 16.90
N PHE A 142 5.02 0.14 15.82
CA PHE A 142 3.80 0.71 15.23
C PHE A 142 2.59 0.61 16.18
N GLU A 143 2.41 -0.51 16.88
CA GLU A 143 1.39 -0.70 17.92
C GLU A 143 1.55 0.29 19.07
N LYS A 144 2.78 0.47 19.59
CA LYS A 144 3.07 1.47 20.63
C LYS A 144 2.66 2.88 20.19
N MET A 145 3.06 3.29 18.97
CA MET A 145 2.70 4.61 18.43
C MET A 145 1.19 4.77 18.25
N GLY A 146 0.48 3.70 17.84
CA GLY A 146 -0.98 3.68 17.77
C GLY A 146 -1.65 3.93 19.12
N ILE A 147 -1.16 3.27 20.19
CA ILE A 147 -1.66 3.45 21.56
C ILE A 147 -1.37 4.86 22.06
N GLU A 148 -0.16 5.38 21.84
CA GLU A 148 0.26 6.71 22.30
C GLU A 148 -0.62 7.84 21.73
N VAL A 149 -0.98 7.75 20.44
CA VAL A 149 -1.91 8.68 19.77
C VAL A 149 -3.34 8.60 20.33
N VAL A 150 -3.80 7.43 20.76
CA VAL A 150 -5.12 7.27 21.41
C VAL A 150 -5.10 7.87 22.83
N THR A 151 -4.06 7.62 23.61
CA THR A 151 -3.91 8.18 24.97
C THR A 151 -3.89 9.70 24.97
N GLN A 152 -3.17 10.33 24.04
CA GLN A 152 -3.18 11.79 23.87
C GLN A 152 -4.59 12.34 23.59
N LYS A 153 -5.38 11.64 22.76
CA LYS A 153 -6.77 12.02 22.47
C LYS A 153 -7.66 11.95 23.72
N GLN A 154 -7.52 10.90 24.53
CA GLN A 154 -8.29 10.73 25.78
C GLN A 154 -7.95 11.80 26.82
N LEU A 155 -6.67 12.10 27.02
CA LEU A 155 -6.22 13.16 27.93
C LEU A 155 -6.78 14.52 27.51
N LYS A 156 -6.69 14.89 26.23
CA LYS A 156 -7.19 16.17 25.72
C LYS A 156 -8.71 16.28 25.77
N GLY A 157 -9.44 15.17 25.62
CA GLY A 157 -10.88 15.12 25.83
C GLY A 157 -11.28 15.34 27.29
N ARG A 158 -10.57 14.73 28.23
CA ARG A 158 -10.86 14.82 29.68
C ARG A 158 -10.78 16.26 30.21
N SER A 159 -9.79 17.04 29.77
CA SER A 159 -9.67 18.46 30.16
C SER A 159 -10.84 19.31 29.62
N ARG A 160 -11.31 19.08 28.40
CA ARG A 160 -12.45 19.82 27.85
C ARG A 160 -13.77 19.55 28.59
N SER A 161 -13.89 18.42 29.30
CA SER A 161 -15.06 18.10 30.12
C SER A 161 -15.03 18.66 31.55
N SER A 162 -13.88 19.10 32.08
CA SER A 162 -13.80 19.71 33.42
C SER A 162 -14.12 21.21 33.42
N ASP A 163 -13.82 21.90 32.33
CA ASP A 163 -13.87 23.36 32.27
C ASP A 163 -15.30 23.90 32.02
N ALA A 164 -16.27 23.02 31.76
CA ALA A 164 -17.67 23.34 31.44
C ALA A 164 -18.64 23.14 32.62
N ALA A 165 -18.13 23.00 33.86
CA ALA A 165 -18.90 22.62 35.04
C ALA A 165 -18.85 23.66 36.19
N ILE A 166 -18.41 24.89 35.92
CA ILE A 166 -18.25 25.96 36.93
C ILE A 166 -18.84 27.28 36.39
N ASP A 167 -20.16 27.29 36.14
CA ASP A 167 -20.96 28.53 36.05
C ASP A 167 -22.48 28.24 36.12
N ASP A 168 -22.95 27.70 37.25
CA ASP A 168 -24.38 27.77 37.63
C ASP A 168 -24.53 27.94 39.14
N HIS A 169 -24.43 29.19 39.60
CA HIS A 169 -24.90 29.61 40.91
C HIS A 169 -25.63 30.96 40.76
N GLY A 170 -26.88 30.90 40.29
CA GLY A 170 -27.76 32.06 40.23
C GLY A 170 -27.97 32.72 41.61
N PRO A 171 -28.14 34.05 41.68
CA PRO A 171 -28.25 34.77 42.94
C PRO A 171 -29.56 34.44 43.67
N VAL A 172 -29.44 34.10 44.96
CA VAL A 172 -30.58 34.00 45.87
C VAL A 172 -31.06 35.42 46.21
N TYR A 173 -32.28 35.75 45.83
CA TYR A 173 -32.99 36.92 46.33
C TYR A 173 -33.81 36.54 47.57
N SER A 174 -33.74 37.40 48.60
CA SER A 174 -34.46 37.31 49.88
C SER A 174 -35.44 38.46 50.04
#